data_AF-A0A7C3H4B1-F1
#
_entry.id   AF-A0A7C3H4B1-F1
#
_cell.length_a   1.000
_cell.length_b   1.000
_cell.length_c   1.000
_cell.angle_alpha   90.00
_cell.angle_beta   90.00
_cell.angle_gamma   90.00
#
_symmetry.space_group_name_H-M   'P 1'
#
loop_
_entity.id
_entity.type
_entity.pdbx_description
1 polymer ?
#
loop_
_entity_poly.entity_id
_entity_poly.type
_entity_poly.pdbx_seq_one_letter_code
_entity_poly.pdbx_strand_id
1 'polypeptide(L)'
;MSRKLNKSDVLYALSKHVGVDSGITVDQLLLEVTKGRVYNSRSCERRIRDMIVELRMQGHQICARPETGYFIAKNSAELQETCDMLNHRAMTTLRQTAAMLKQSIPDMIGQMRLDV
;
A
#
# COMPACT_ATOMS: atom_id res chain seq x y z
N MET A 1 20.58 -17.58 11.95
CA MET A 1 19.66 -16.58 12.55
C MET A 1 18.89 -15.87 11.44
N SER A 2 17.59 -16.12 11.31
CA SER A 2 16.75 -15.50 10.29
C SER A 2 16.41 -14.07 10.70
N ARG A 3 16.99 -13.07 10.02
CA ARG A 3 16.65 -11.65 10.26
C ARG A 3 15.17 -11.46 9.89
N LYS A 4 14.36 -11.03 10.86
CA LYS A 4 12.92 -10.77 10.67
C LYS A 4 12.75 -9.44 9.93
N LEU A 5 11.89 -9.43 8.91
CA LEU A 5 11.47 -8.19 8.24
C LEU A 5 10.79 -7.26 9.26
N ASN A 6 11.10 -5.97 9.21
CA ASN A 6 10.50 -4.94 10.06
C ASN A 6 10.13 -3.70 9.23
N LYS A 7 9.18 -2.91 9.76
CA LYS A 7 8.64 -1.71 9.10
C LYS A 7 9.69 -0.62 8.91
N SER A 8 10.62 -0.46 9.84
CA SER A 8 11.66 0.57 9.79
C SER A 8 12.61 0.35 8.61
N ASP A 9 12.99 -0.91 8.33
CA ASP A 9 13.81 -1.26 7.17
C ASP A 9 13.07 -0.98 5.85
N VAL A 10 11.75 -1.26 5.79
CA VAL A 10 10.91 -0.95 4.62
C VAL A 10 10.80 0.56 4.41
N LEU A 11 10.53 1.32 5.46
CA LEU A 11 10.42 2.77 5.39
C LEU A 11 11.77 3.42 5.00
N TYR A 12 12.87 2.92 5.55
CA TYR A 12 14.21 3.38 5.19
C TYR A 12 14.53 3.10 3.71
N ALA A 13 14.20 1.91 3.20
CA ALA A 13 14.35 1.62 1.78
C ALA A 13 13.50 2.58 0.92
N LEU A 14 12.22 2.72 1.22
CA LEU A 14 11.31 3.63 0.51
C LEU A 14 11.72 5.11 0.59
N SER A 15 12.42 5.54 1.64
CA SER A 15 12.92 6.91 1.77
C SER A 15 13.91 7.32 0.68
N LYS A 16 14.50 6.35 -0.03
CA LYS A 16 15.39 6.58 -1.18
C LYS A 16 14.64 6.67 -2.51
N HIS A 17 13.34 6.35 -2.50
CA HIS A 17 12.46 6.22 -3.66
C HIS A 17 11.38 7.30 -3.57
N VAL A 18 11.77 8.55 -3.86
CA VAL A 18 10.90 9.73 -3.72
C VAL A 18 10.42 10.19 -5.10
N GLY A 19 9.11 10.22 -5.30
CA GLY A 19 8.47 10.55 -6.57
C GLY A 19 8.18 9.34 -7.44
N VAL A 20 7.20 9.50 -8.34
CA VAL A 20 6.72 8.42 -9.21
C VAL A 20 7.81 7.82 -10.10
N ASP A 21 8.72 8.66 -10.59
CA ASP A 21 9.83 8.26 -11.47
C ASP A 21 10.90 7.42 -10.74
N SER A 22 10.88 7.44 -9.40
CA SER A 22 11.77 6.66 -8.54
C SER A 22 11.04 5.49 -7.87
N GLY A 23 9.97 4.97 -8.50
CA GLY A 23 9.23 3.82 -7.99
C GLY A 23 10.07 2.54 -7.93
N ILE A 24 9.77 1.69 -6.94
CA ILE A 24 10.41 0.39 -6.74
C ILE A 24 9.37 -0.73 -6.68
N THR A 25 9.60 -1.83 -7.41
CA THR A 25 8.72 -3.00 -7.36
C THR A 25 8.85 -3.73 -6.01
N VAL A 26 7.88 -4.56 -5.66
CA VAL A 26 7.90 -5.25 -4.35
C VAL A 26 9.06 -6.24 -4.21
N ASP A 27 9.48 -6.87 -5.30
CA ASP A 27 10.59 -7.81 -5.37
C ASP A 27 11.94 -7.09 -5.24
N GLN A 28 12.09 -5.94 -5.89
CA GLN A 28 13.24 -5.05 -5.70
C GLN A 28 13.30 -4.49 -4.27
N LEU A 29 12.15 -4.05 -3.73
CA LEU A 29 12.06 -3.57 -2.36
C LEU A 29 12.42 -4.66 -1.34
N LEU A 30 11.98 -5.90 -1.60
CA LEU A 30 12.38 -7.05 -0.79
C LEU A 30 13.89 -7.26 -0.83
N LEU A 31 14.49 -7.24 -2.02
CA LEU A 31 15.95 -7.39 -2.19
C LEU A 31 16.71 -6.30 -1.43
N GLU A 32 16.24 -5.05 -1.49
CA GLU A 32 16.85 -3.92 -0.81
C GLU A 32 16.77 -4.07 0.72
N VAL A 33 15.58 -4.42 1.23
CA VAL A 33 15.34 -4.64 2.67
C VAL A 33 16.15 -5.82 3.21
N THR A 34 16.30 -6.89 2.41
CA THR A 34 17.03 -8.11 2.83
C THR A 34 18.53 -8.03 2.56
N LYS A 35 19.01 -6.94 1.94
CA LYS A 35 20.41 -6.79 1.48
C LYS A 35 20.85 -7.94 0.57
N GLY A 36 20.01 -8.32 -0.38
CA GLY A 36 20.31 -9.35 -1.38
C GLY A 36 20.19 -10.80 -0.89
N ARG A 37 19.64 -11.04 0.29
CA ARG A 37 19.40 -12.40 0.79
C ARG A 37 18.12 -12.98 0.20
N VAL A 38 18.21 -14.22 -0.29
CA VAL A 38 17.07 -14.95 -0.86
C VAL A 38 16.23 -15.53 0.28
N TYR A 39 14.99 -15.04 0.39
CA TYR A 39 13.95 -15.59 1.25
C TYR A 39 12.87 -16.25 0.39
N ASN A 40 11.89 -16.90 1.02
CA ASN A 40 10.64 -17.26 0.34
C ASN A 40 9.96 -15.97 -0.19
N SER A 41 10.23 -15.64 -1.46
CA SER A 41 9.94 -14.34 -2.05
C SER A 41 8.46 -14.01 -1.95
N ARG A 42 7.58 -14.93 -2.35
CA ARG A 42 6.12 -14.70 -2.34
C ARG A 42 5.55 -14.40 -0.95
N SER A 43 5.95 -15.17 0.07
CA SER A 43 5.49 -14.93 1.46
C SER A 43 6.03 -13.60 2.00
N CYS A 44 7.30 -13.28 1.70
CA CYS A 44 7.94 -12.06 2.15
C CYS A 44 7.38 -10.82 1.44
N GLU A 45 7.13 -10.88 0.14
CA GLU A 45 6.48 -9.82 -0.62
C GLU A 45 5.06 -9.54 -0.11
N ARG A 46 4.27 -10.57 0.23
CA ARG A 46 2.96 -10.37 0.88
C ARG A 46 3.13 -9.61 2.19
N ARG A 47 4.12 -10.01 2.99
CA ARG A 47 4.41 -9.34 4.27
C ARG A 47 4.85 -7.89 4.09
N ILE A 48 5.60 -7.56 3.03
CA ILE A 48 5.95 -6.17 2.68
C ILE A 48 4.69 -5.38 2.35
N ARG A 49 3.77 -5.92 1.55
CA ARG A 49 2.49 -5.25 1.25
C ARG A 49 1.68 -4.98 2.52
N ASP A 50 1.63 -5.94 3.45
CA ASP A 50 0.97 -5.78 4.75
C ASP A 50 1.63 -4.64 5.57
N MET A 51 2.97 -4.60 5.61
CA MET A 51 3.71 -3.52 6.29
C MET A 51 3.48 -2.14 5.67
N ILE A 52 3.36 -2.06 4.34
CA ILE A 52 3.06 -0.81 3.63
C ILE A 52 1.67 -0.29 4.03
N VAL A 53 0.68 -1.17 4.14
CA VAL A 53 -0.65 -0.79 4.64
C VAL A 53 -0.54 -0.25 6.06
N GLU A 54 0.17 -0.91 6.96
CA GLU A 54 0.37 -0.43 8.33
C GLU A 54 1.09 0.93 8.39
N LEU A 55 2.07 1.17 7.51
CA LEU A 55 2.79 2.44 7.42
C LEU A 55 1.88 3.56 6.89
N ARG A 56 0.99 3.28 5.94
CA ARG A 56 -0.03 4.24 5.49
C ARG A 56 -0.99 4.60 6.62
N MET A 57 -1.42 3.62 7.42
CA MET A 57 -2.26 3.88 8.60
C MET A 57 -1.55 4.73 9.67
N GLN A 58 -0.21 4.72 9.69
CA GLN A 58 0.60 5.62 10.53
C GLN A 58 0.80 7.03 9.92
N GLY A 59 0.21 7.31 8.75
CA GLY A 59 0.29 8.61 8.08
C GLY A 59 1.48 8.76 7.13
N HIS A 60 2.24 7.70 6.85
CA HIS A 60 3.31 7.77 5.85
C HIS A 60 2.73 7.87 4.43
N GLN A 61 3.23 8.84 3.67
CA GLN A 61 2.80 9.16 2.29
C GLN A 61 3.38 8.17 1.26
N ILE A 62 3.17 6.88 1.48
CA ILE A 62 3.66 5.81 0.60
C ILE A 62 2.65 5.60 -0.52
N CYS A 63 3.05 5.96 -1.73
CA CYS A 63 2.28 5.81 -2.95
C CYS A 63 2.49 4.43 -3.61
N ALA A 64 1.61 4.08 -4.54
CA ALA A 64 1.80 2.89 -5.36
C ALA A 64 1.15 3.06 -6.74
N ARG A 65 1.85 2.63 -7.79
CA ARG A 65 1.31 2.48 -9.15
C ARG A 65 1.63 1.09 -9.71
N PRO A 66 0.75 0.52 -10.55
CA PRO A 66 1.04 -0.75 -11.24
C PRO A 66 2.33 -0.71 -12.06
N GLU A 67 2.63 0.43 -12.69
CA GLU A 67 3.73 0.59 -13.65
C GLU A 67 5.07 0.81 -12.96
N THR A 68 5.09 1.58 -11.86
CA THR A 68 6.33 2.00 -11.18
C THR A 68 6.53 1.35 -9.81
N GLY A 69 5.53 0.67 -9.25
CA GLY A 69 5.63 0.08 -7.91
C GLY A 69 5.38 1.09 -6.79
N TYR A 70 6.13 0.99 -5.69
CA TYR A 70 5.97 1.80 -4.47
C TYR A 70 6.98 2.94 -4.42
N PHE A 71 6.59 4.07 -3.85
CA PHE A 71 7.44 5.24 -3.65
C PHE A 71 6.90 6.12 -2.53
N ILE A 72 7.68 7.05 -2.01
CA ILE A 72 7.19 8.15 -1.17
C ILE A 72 6.79 9.32 -2.07
N ALA A 73 5.62 9.91 -1.81
CA ALA A 73 5.14 11.06 -2.55
C ALA A 73 6.16 12.21 -2.51
N LYS A 74 6.52 12.74 -3.68
CA LYS A 74 7.36 13.94 -3.80
C LYS A 74 6.54 15.22 -3.61
N ASN A 75 5.24 15.17 -3.92
CA ASN A 75 4.33 16.30 -3.84
C ASN A 75 2.90 15.83 -3.52
N SER A 76 2.00 16.79 -3.24
CA SER A 76 0.61 16.51 -2.91
C SER A 76 -0.20 15.90 -4.07
N ALA A 77 0.16 16.18 -5.32
CA ALA A 77 -0.54 15.62 -6.47
C ALA A 77 -0.34 14.10 -6.59
N GLU A 78 0.88 13.61 -6.40
CA GLU A 78 1.17 12.16 -6.38
C GLU A 78 0.46 11.43 -5.23
N LEU A 79 0.39 12.08 -4.05
CA LEU A 79 -0.35 11.56 -2.92
C LEU A 79 -1.85 11.49 -3.23
N GLN A 80 -2.41 12.57 -3.76
CA GLN A 80 -3.83 12.66 -4.10
C GLN A 80 -4.23 11.60 -5.11
N GLU A 81 -3.44 11.41 -6.17
CA GLU A 81 -3.70 10.39 -7.18
C GLU A 81 -3.68 8.96 -6.60
N THR A 82 -2.78 8.71 -5.64
CA THR A 82 -2.77 7.43 -4.91
C THR A 82 -4.04 7.27 -4.07
N CYS A 83 -4.45 8.31 -3.34
CA CYS A 83 -5.68 8.30 -2.56
C CYS A 83 -6.91 8.05 -3.44
N ASP A 84 -7.00 8.69 -4.61
CA ASP A 84 -8.09 8.50 -5.57
C ASP A 84 -8.15 7.06 -6.08
N MET A 85 -6.99 6.48 -6.42
CA MET A 85 -6.89 5.06 -6.80
C MET A 85 -7.35 4.13 -5.67
N LEU A 86 -6.95 4.38 -4.42
CA LEU A 86 -7.36 3.57 -3.27
C LEU A 86 -8.86 3.68 -3.01
N ASN A 87 -9.42 4.89 -3.09
CA ASN A 87 -10.86 5.14 -2.98
C ASN A 87 -11.64 4.41 -4.07
N HIS A 88 -11.16 4.46 -5.32
CA HIS A 88 -11.79 3.75 -6.43
C HIS A 88 -11.81 2.24 -6.21
N ARG A 89 -10.70 1.67 -5.73
CA ARG A 89 -10.60 0.23 -5.38
C ARG A 89 -11.56 -0.14 -4.26
N ALA A 90 -11.60 0.65 -3.18
CA ALA A 90 -12.51 0.44 -2.07
C ALA A 90 -13.98 0.44 -2.53
N MET A 91 -14.36 1.44 -3.35
CA MET A 91 -15.71 1.52 -3.93
C MET A 91 -16.04 0.35 -4.85
N THR A 92 -15.06 -0.16 -5.59
CA THR A 92 -15.24 -1.34 -6.45
C THR A 92 -15.59 -2.57 -5.63
N THR A 93 -14.81 -2.85 -4.58
CA THR A 93 -15.08 -3.96 -3.66
C THR A 93 -16.44 -3.78 -2.96
N LEU A 94 -16.76 -2.58 -2.49
CA LEU A 94 -18.05 -2.30 -1.84
C LEU A 94 -19.25 -2.54 -2.76
N ARG A 95 -19.16 -2.16 -4.04
CA ARG A 95 -20.21 -2.45 -5.04
C ARG A 95 -20.40 -3.94 -5.25
N GLN A 96 -19.31 -4.71 -5.31
CA GLN A 96 -19.37 -6.16 -5.46
C GLN A 96 -20.06 -6.80 -4.25
N THR A 97 -19.67 -6.43 -3.04
CA THR A 97 -20.28 -6.97 -1.81
C THR A 97 -21.75 -6.57 -1.68
N ALA A 98 -22.13 -5.36 -2.10
CA ALA A 98 -23.51 -4.89 -2.14
C ALA A 98 -24.38 -5.73 -3.09
N ALA A 99 -23.88 -6.00 -4.29
CA ALA A 99 -24.56 -6.86 -5.25
C ALA A 99 -24.71 -8.30 -4.73
N MET A 100 -23.67 -8.86 -4.10
CA MET A 100 -23.68 -10.21 -3.53
C MET A 100 -24.70 -10.35 -2.39
N LEU A 101 -24.78 -9.33 -1.52
CA LEU A 101 -25.71 -9.30 -0.38
C LEU A 101 -27.12 -8.80 -0.75
N LYS A 102 -27.31 -8.31 -1.98
CA LYS A 102 -28.55 -7.65 -2.45
C LYS A 102 -28.97 -6.48 -1.56
N GLN A 103 -27.99 -5.70 -1.10
CA GLN A 103 -28.19 -4.53 -0.26
C GLN A 103 -27.66 -3.29 -0.96
N SER A 104 -28.21 -2.11 -0.65
CA SER A 104 -27.58 -0.87 -1.09
C SER A 104 -26.29 -0.62 -0.29
N ILE A 105 -25.32 0.11 -0.87
CA ILE A 105 -24.08 0.45 -0.15
C ILE A 105 -24.38 1.20 1.16
N PRO A 106 -25.31 2.18 1.20
CA PRO A 106 -25.72 2.80 2.47
C PRO A 106 -26.22 1.82 3.52
N ASP A 107 -26.99 0.80 3.12
CA ASP A 107 -27.52 -0.19 4.06
C ASP A 107 -26.42 -1.13 4.61
N MET A 108 -25.39 -1.40 3.81
CA MET A 108 -24.28 -2.29 4.20
C MET A 108 -23.36 -1.70 5.28
N ILE A 109 -23.03 -0.42 5.17
CA ILE A 109 -22.03 0.23 6.03
C ILE A 109 -22.69 0.84 7.28
N GLY A 110 -24.03 0.85 7.34
CA GLY A 110 -24.79 1.65 8.30
C GLY A 110 -24.66 3.14 8.00
N GLN A 111 -25.25 4.02 8.83
CA GLN A 111 -25.01 5.46 8.73
C GLN A 111 -23.50 5.71 8.74
N MET A 112 -22.94 6.11 7.60
CA MET A 112 -21.60 6.67 7.50
C MET A 112 -21.59 7.97 8.32
N ARG A 113 -21.40 7.86 9.63
CA ARG A 113 -20.95 9.00 10.42
C ARG A 113 -19.55 9.29 9.90
N LEU A 114 -19.41 10.44 9.25
CA LEU A 114 -18.11 11.04 9.03
C LEU A 114 -17.57 11.32 10.44
N ASP A 115 -16.68 10.46 10.94
CA ASP A 115 -15.75 10.91 11.97
C ASP A 115 -14.80 11.88 11.26
N VAL A 116 -15.21 13.15 11.26
CA VAL A 116 -14.38 14.31 10.91
C VAL A 116 -13.54 14.69 12.11
#